data_AF-A0A936JDM0-F1
#
_entry.id   AF-A0A936JDM0-F1
#
_cell.length_a   1.000
_cell.length_b   1.000
_cell.length_c   1.000
_cell.angle_alpha   90.00
_cell.angle_beta   90.00
_cell.angle_gamma   90.00
#
_symmetry.space_group_name_H-M   'P 1'
#
loop_
_entity.id
_entity.type
_entity.pdbx_description
1 polymer ?
#
loop_
_entity_poly.entity_id
_entity_poly.type
_entity_poly.pdbx_seq_one_letter_code
_entity_poly.pdbx_strand_id
1 'polypeptide(L)'
;MNKKLRFVASSLVCLALVFNYFGCKKDDNNGTTGTACDGIVAADNKYSNAIKPIINASCAYAGCHDAITKAENLDLSSYAASKSAFQNSKVICSINHASGCTPMPKNAGKLSTDVIKKLECWANSSYPE
;
A
#
# COMPACT_ATOMS: atom_id res chain seq x y z
N MET A 1 41.88 -63.88 28.13
CA MET A 1 41.67 -64.22 26.72
C MET A 1 40.24 -63.82 26.35
N ASN A 2 40.11 -62.74 25.58
CA ASN A 2 38.82 -62.14 25.19
C ASN A 2 38.23 -62.91 24.02
N LYS A 3 36.95 -63.26 24.04
CA LYS A 3 36.16 -63.41 22.80
C LYS A 3 34.76 -62.83 22.97
N LYS A 4 34.43 -61.99 21.99
CA LYS A 4 33.33 -61.05 21.90
C LYS A 4 32.15 -61.65 21.12
N LEU A 5 30.95 -61.17 21.46
CA LEU A 5 29.94 -60.57 20.58
C LEU A 5 29.23 -61.42 19.50
N ARG A 6 27.88 -61.30 19.45
CA ARG A 6 27.08 -60.81 18.30
C ARG A 6 25.57 -60.84 18.60
N PHE A 7 24.93 -59.68 18.53
CA PHE A 7 23.47 -59.52 18.52
C PHE A 7 22.95 -59.68 17.09
N VAL A 8 21.90 -60.49 16.92
CA VAL A 8 21.19 -60.73 15.66
C VAL A 8 19.90 -59.89 15.65
N ALA A 9 19.53 -59.47 14.44
CA ALA A 9 18.55 -58.47 14.08
C ALA A 9 17.06 -58.89 14.20
N SER A 10 16.22 -57.85 14.09
CA SER A 10 14.90 -57.83 13.44
C SER A 10 13.67 -58.24 14.27
N SER A 11 12.79 -57.26 14.55
CA SER A 11 11.35 -57.34 14.23
C SER A 11 10.58 -56.06 14.62
N LEU A 12 9.99 -55.45 13.58
CA LEU A 12 8.64 -54.88 13.48
C LEU A 12 8.04 -53.93 14.55
N VAL A 13 7.60 -52.78 14.01
CA VAL A 13 6.42 -51.95 14.37
C VAL A 13 6.62 -50.89 15.47
N CYS A 14 6.64 -49.62 15.04
CA CYS A 14 5.67 -48.64 15.54
C CYS A 14 5.53 -47.47 14.55
N LEU A 15 4.32 -47.37 14.04
CA LEU A 15 3.78 -46.43 13.07
C LEU A 15 3.52 -45.07 13.74
N ALA A 16 4.32 -44.05 13.44
CA ALA A 16 3.99 -42.63 13.58
C ALA A 16 5.11 -41.87 12.85
N LEU A 17 4.86 -41.09 11.81
CA LEU A 17 4.36 -39.73 11.96
C LEU A 17 3.70 -39.29 10.65
N VAL A 18 2.41 -39.02 10.76
CA VAL A 18 1.58 -38.36 9.77
C VAL A 18 2.02 -36.89 9.69
N PHE A 19 2.93 -36.55 8.78
CA PHE A 19 3.15 -35.15 8.39
C PHE A 19 2.16 -34.81 7.28
N ASN A 20 0.93 -34.55 7.70
CA ASN A 20 -0.07 -33.86 6.91
C ASN A 20 0.46 -32.45 6.60
N TYR A 21 0.99 -32.23 5.40
CA TYR A 21 1.17 -30.90 4.84
C TYR A 21 -0.19 -30.34 4.43
N PHE A 22 -0.96 -29.89 5.41
CA PHE A 22 -2.04 -28.93 5.18
C PHE A 22 -1.53 -27.51 5.51
N GLY A 23 -1.66 -26.60 4.55
CA GLY A 23 -1.56 -25.15 4.75
C GLY A 23 -0.53 -24.50 3.82
N CYS A 24 -0.84 -23.49 3.01
CA CYS A 24 -1.89 -22.47 3.14
C CYS A 24 -2.67 -22.26 1.84
N LYS A 25 -3.99 -22.06 1.96
CA LYS A 25 -4.71 -21.21 0.99
C LYS A 25 -4.18 -19.79 1.17
N LYS A 26 -3.78 -19.16 0.07
CA LYS A 26 -3.70 -17.70 0.04
C LYS A 26 -5.14 -17.22 -0.04
N ASP A 27 -5.69 -16.78 1.08
CA ASP A 27 -6.88 -15.95 1.05
C ASP A 27 -6.40 -14.54 0.72
N ASP A 28 -6.65 -14.10 -0.51
CA ASP A 28 -6.34 -12.75 -0.99
C ASP A 28 -7.31 -11.74 -0.37
N ASN A 29 -7.21 -11.45 0.93
CA ASN A 29 -7.92 -10.34 1.57
C ASN A 29 -7.16 -9.79 2.80
N ASN A 30 -5.85 -9.65 2.71
CA ASN A 30 -5.15 -8.67 3.53
C ASN A 30 -3.90 -8.19 2.81
N GLY A 31 -4.04 -7.07 2.10
CA GLY A 31 -2.90 -6.33 1.59
C GLY A 31 -2.03 -5.89 2.75
N THR A 32 -0.92 -6.60 2.97
CA THR A 32 0.15 -6.15 3.86
C THR A 32 0.80 -4.91 3.25
N THR A 33 0.28 -3.73 3.56
CA THR A 33 0.93 -2.43 3.32
C THR A 33 0.55 -1.40 4.39
N GLY A 34 1.12 -1.52 5.58
CA GLY A 34 1.20 -0.44 6.58
C GLY A 34 -0.12 0.06 7.17
N THR A 35 -0.05 0.69 8.34
CA THR A 35 -1.20 1.29 9.06
C THR A 35 -2.07 2.23 8.20
N ALA A 36 -1.53 2.75 7.09
CA ALA A 36 -2.22 3.66 6.17
C ALA A 36 -3.38 3.04 5.37
N CYS A 37 -3.46 1.72 5.21
CA CYS A 37 -4.52 1.09 4.40
C CYS A 37 -5.68 0.47 5.20
N ASP A 38 -5.65 0.55 6.54
CA ASP A 38 -6.69 -0.08 7.37
C ASP A 38 -8.09 0.47 7.06
N GLY A 39 -9.10 -0.40 6.95
CA GLY A 39 -10.47 -0.02 6.59
C GLY A 39 -10.67 0.49 5.16
N ILE A 40 -9.67 0.39 4.28
CA ILE A 40 -9.79 0.75 2.85
C ILE A 40 -9.96 -0.51 2.01
N VAL A 41 -11.03 -0.58 1.23
CA VAL A 41 -11.25 -1.66 0.26
C VAL A 41 -10.37 -1.42 -0.97
N ALA A 42 -9.35 -2.27 -1.15
CA ALA A 42 -8.35 -2.11 -2.21
C ALA A 42 -8.96 -2.08 -3.62
N ALA A 43 -9.98 -2.90 -3.89
CA ALA A 43 -10.66 -2.97 -5.19
C ALA A 43 -11.32 -1.64 -5.58
N ASP A 44 -11.72 -0.84 -4.60
CA ASP A 44 -12.39 0.43 -4.80
C ASP A 44 -11.43 1.61 -4.76
N ASN A 45 -10.29 1.49 -4.06
CA ASN A 45 -9.31 2.55 -3.89
C ASN A 45 -8.34 2.68 -5.08
N LYS A 46 -8.90 2.80 -6.29
CA LYS A 46 -8.21 3.01 -7.57
C LYS A 46 -8.39 4.43 -8.08
N TYR A 47 -7.54 4.85 -9.02
CA TYR A 47 -7.47 6.23 -9.51
C TYR A 47 -8.83 6.72 -10.03
N SER A 48 -9.40 5.98 -10.96
CA SER A 48 -10.66 6.24 -11.65
C SER A 48 -11.87 6.30 -10.71
N ASN A 49 -11.85 5.58 -9.59
CA ASN A 49 -13.00 5.44 -8.69
C ASN A 49 -12.91 6.35 -7.46
N ALA A 50 -11.83 6.25 -6.69
CA ALA A 50 -11.74 6.92 -5.39
C ALA A 50 -10.84 8.17 -5.41
N ILE A 51 -9.76 8.15 -6.19
CA ILE A 51 -8.67 9.13 -6.05
C ILE A 51 -8.86 10.34 -6.96
N LYS A 52 -9.27 10.14 -8.20
CA LYS A 52 -9.52 11.23 -9.16
C LYS A 52 -10.54 12.24 -8.63
N PRO A 53 -11.67 11.84 -8.01
CA PRO A 53 -12.59 12.80 -7.40
C PRO A 53 -11.92 13.65 -6.31
N ILE A 54 -11.10 13.02 -5.46
CA ILE A 54 -10.34 13.72 -4.40
C ILE A 54 -9.35 14.72 -5.01
N ILE A 55 -8.55 14.26 -5.98
CA ILE A 55 -7.55 15.09 -6.66
C ILE A 55 -8.23 16.27 -7.34
N ASN A 56 -9.31 16.06 -8.09
CA ASN A 56 -10.02 17.15 -8.77
C ASN A 56 -10.63 18.17 -7.80
N ALA A 57 -11.17 17.70 -6.67
CA ALA A 57 -11.79 18.58 -5.69
C ALA A 57 -10.77 19.37 -4.85
N SER A 58 -9.58 18.82 -4.61
CA SER A 58 -8.65 19.33 -3.59
C SER A 58 -7.27 19.74 -4.12
N CYS A 59 -6.93 19.39 -5.36
CA CYS A 59 -5.57 19.59 -5.90
C CYS A 59 -5.59 20.11 -7.34
N ALA A 60 -6.24 19.40 -8.26
CA ALA A 60 -6.26 19.65 -9.70
C ALA A 60 -7.47 20.50 -10.13
N TYR A 61 -7.63 21.67 -9.51
CA TYR A 61 -8.64 22.65 -9.89
C TYR A 61 -8.00 23.92 -10.43
N ALA A 62 -8.80 24.74 -11.11
CA ALA A 62 -8.34 25.97 -11.78
C ALA A 62 -7.58 26.89 -10.81
N GLY A 63 -6.41 27.35 -11.21
CA GLY A 63 -5.52 28.17 -10.38
C GLY A 63 -4.56 27.39 -9.48
N CYS A 64 -4.63 26.04 -9.46
CA CYS A 64 -3.75 25.19 -8.68
C CYS A 64 -3.02 24.17 -9.58
N HIS A 65 -3.16 22.86 -9.33
CA HIS A 65 -2.41 21.82 -10.03
C HIS A 65 -3.20 21.18 -11.18
N ASP A 66 -3.96 21.99 -11.92
CA ASP A 66 -4.66 21.56 -13.13
C ASP A 66 -3.72 21.56 -14.35
N ALA A 67 -4.24 21.09 -15.50
CA ALA A 67 -3.48 20.97 -16.74
C ALA A 67 -3.01 22.32 -17.32
N ILE A 68 -3.65 23.43 -16.90
CA ILE A 68 -3.42 24.77 -17.46
C ILE A 68 -2.49 25.56 -16.55
N THR A 69 -2.84 25.71 -15.28
CA THR A 69 -2.12 26.55 -14.33
C THR A 69 -0.81 25.90 -13.90
N LYS A 70 -0.83 24.59 -13.65
CA LYS A 70 0.33 23.81 -13.20
C LYS A 70 1.11 24.53 -12.10
N ALA A 71 0.45 24.98 -11.04
CA ALA A 71 1.09 25.71 -9.95
C ALA A 71 2.34 24.97 -9.46
N GLU A 72 3.44 25.70 -9.25
CA GLU A 72 4.76 25.13 -8.93
C GLU A 72 5.27 24.09 -9.95
N ASN A 73 4.88 24.24 -11.22
CA ASN A 73 5.18 23.31 -12.33
C ASN A 73 4.66 21.88 -12.11
N LEU A 74 3.59 21.71 -11.32
CA LEU A 74 3.00 20.41 -11.01
C LEU A 74 1.59 20.29 -11.60
N ASP A 75 1.37 19.22 -12.37
CA ASP A 75 0.08 18.83 -12.94
C ASP A 75 -0.43 17.55 -12.27
N LEU A 76 -1.68 17.56 -11.81
CA LEU A 76 -2.39 16.43 -11.20
C LEU A 76 -3.69 16.08 -11.94
N SER A 77 -3.92 16.65 -13.12
CA SER A 77 -5.19 16.52 -13.87
C SER A 77 -5.43 15.17 -14.54
N SER A 78 -4.40 14.33 -14.64
CA SER A 78 -4.46 13.00 -15.25
C SER A 78 -3.84 11.92 -14.35
N TYR A 79 -4.15 10.65 -14.63
CA TYR A 79 -3.56 9.52 -13.91
C TYR A 79 -2.04 9.53 -14.00
N ALA A 80 -1.49 9.64 -15.21
CA ALA A 80 -0.05 9.60 -15.43
C ALA A 80 0.68 10.74 -14.68
N ALA A 81 0.14 11.96 -14.75
CA ALA A 81 0.71 13.11 -14.05
C ALA A 81 0.60 12.96 -12.53
N SER A 82 -0.57 12.53 -12.03
CA SER A 82 -0.79 12.27 -10.60
C SER A 82 0.14 11.19 -10.06
N LYS A 83 0.23 10.04 -10.74
CA LYS A 83 1.12 8.95 -10.35
C LYS A 83 2.58 9.43 -10.27
N SER A 84 3.05 10.12 -11.30
CA SER A 84 4.42 10.67 -11.31
C SER A 84 4.66 11.65 -10.16
N ALA A 85 3.69 12.50 -9.85
CA ALA A 85 3.78 13.44 -8.73
C ALA A 85 3.87 12.74 -7.37
N PHE A 86 3.02 11.74 -7.13
CA PHE A 86 2.98 11.02 -5.86
C PHE A 86 4.21 10.12 -5.64
N GLN A 87 4.83 9.62 -6.71
CA GLN A 87 6.10 8.86 -6.62
C GLN A 87 7.26 9.67 -6.02
N ASN A 88 7.23 10.99 -6.11
CA ASN A 88 8.28 11.86 -5.58
C ASN A 88 8.13 12.17 -4.09
N SER A 89 7.16 11.57 -3.38
CA SER A 89 6.82 11.73 -1.94
C SER A 89 6.53 13.16 -1.44
N LYS A 90 6.83 14.20 -2.24
CA LYS A 90 6.57 15.61 -1.90
C LYS A 90 5.08 15.89 -1.73
N VAL A 91 4.22 15.26 -2.52
CA VAL A 91 2.77 15.40 -2.40
C VAL A 91 2.30 14.89 -1.04
N ILE A 92 2.70 13.66 -0.66
CA ILE A 92 2.36 13.06 0.64
C ILE A 92 2.87 13.92 1.80
N CYS A 93 4.09 14.46 1.70
CA CYS A 93 4.63 15.36 2.71
C CYS A 93 3.80 16.66 2.86
N SER A 94 3.42 17.25 1.73
CA SER A 94 2.67 18.52 1.68
C SER A 94 1.24 18.38 2.19
N ILE A 95 0.51 17.33 1.79
CA ILE A 95 -0.86 17.07 2.28
C ILE A 95 -0.89 16.67 3.76
N ASN A 96 0.21 16.11 4.26
CA ASN A 96 0.35 15.83 5.69
C ASN A 96 0.71 17.05 6.52
N HIS A 97 1.01 18.19 5.91
CA HIS A 97 1.58 19.35 6.59
C HIS A 97 2.81 18.95 7.42
N ALA A 98 3.61 18.02 6.91
CA ALA A 98 4.78 17.52 7.62
C ALA A 98 5.88 18.59 7.67
N SER A 99 6.74 18.51 8.69
CA SER A 99 7.85 19.44 8.87
C SER A 99 8.77 19.45 7.64
N GLY A 100 9.20 20.64 7.21
CA GLY A 100 10.05 20.82 6.05
C GLY A 100 9.33 20.83 4.69
N CYS A 101 8.01 20.71 4.67
CA CYS A 101 7.20 20.78 3.44
C CYS A 101 6.27 22.01 3.43
N THR A 102 5.92 22.47 2.23
CA THR A 102 4.92 23.53 2.09
C THR A 102 3.52 22.93 2.31
N PRO A 103 2.75 23.40 3.31
CA PRO A 103 1.43 22.86 3.57
C PRO A 103 0.48 23.04 2.38
N MET A 104 -0.21 21.96 2.00
CA MET A 104 -1.21 21.95 0.94
C MET A 104 -2.50 21.25 1.41
N PRO A 105 -3.70 21.78 1.09
CA PRO A 105 -3.94 22.86 0.13
C PRO A 105 -3.54 24.24 0.65
N LYS A 106 -3.01 25.09 -0.24
CA LYS A 106 -2.44 26.39 0.13
C LYS A 106 -3.52 27.28 0.75
N ASN A 107 -3.22 27.90 1.89
CA ASN A 107 -4.12 28.79 2.63
C ASN A 107 -5.45 28.15 3.07
N ALA A 108 -5.53 26.81 3.06
CA ALA A 108 -6.68 26.06 3.54
C ALA A 108 -6.31 25.20 4.76
N GLY A 109 -7.33 24.63 5.40
CA GLY A 109 -7.13 23.61 6.41
C GLY A 109 -6.53 22.33 5.81
N LYS A 110 -5.84 21.56 6.66
CA LYS A 110 -5.36 20.22 6.30
C LYS A 110 -6.54 19.34 5.86
N LEU A 111 -6.33 18.51 4.84
CA LEU A 111 -7.32 17.52 4.42
C LEU A 111 -7.69 16.60 5.60
N SER A 112 -8.91 16.05 5.58
CA SER A 112 -9.32 15.11 6.62
C SER A 112 -8.42 13.87 6.63
N THR A 113 -8.27 13.26 7.81
CA THR A 113 -7.46 12.05 7.98
C THR A 113 -7.89 10.95 7.01
N ASP A 114 -9.19 10.77 6.78
CA ASP A 114 -9.70 9.74 5.86
C ASP A 114 -9.33 10.00 4.39
N VAL A 115 -9.31 11.26 3.97
CA VAL A 115 -8.90 11.64 2.60
C VAL A 115 -7.40 11.40 2.42
N ILE A 116 -6.58 11.83 3.39
CA ILE A 116 -5.13 11.59 3.36
C ILE A 116 -4.85 10.08 3.36
N LYS A 117 -5.56 9.31 4.18
CA LYS A 117 -5.43 7.86 4.27
C LYS A 117 -5.71 7.18 2.93
N LYS A 118 -6.74 7.60 2.18
CA LYS A 118 -7.02 7.08 0.83
C LYS A 118 -5.90 7.36 -0.16
N LEU A 119 -5.36 8.58 -0.15
CA LEU A 119 -4.26 9.01 -1.01
C LEU A 119 -2.96 8.24 -0.71
N GLU A 120 -2.62 8.09 0.57
CA GLU A 120 -1.46 7.32 1.02
C GLU A 120 -1.61 5.84 0.69
N CYS A 121 -2.79 5.25 0.96
CA CYS A 121 -3.04 3.86 0.65
C CYS A 121 -2.95 3.58 -0.86
N TRP A 122 -3.47 4.49 -1.70
CA TRP A 122 -3.34 4.37 -3.15
C TRP A 122 -1.88 4.41 -3.61
N ALA A 123 -1.07 5.32 -3.05
CA ALA A 123 0.35 5.39 -3.34
C ALA A 123 1.12 4.13 -2.89
N ASN A 124 0.78 3.60 -1.71
CA ASN A 124 1.37 2.37 -1.17
C ASN A 124 0.91 1.11 -1.92
N SER A 125 -0.24 1.15 -2.59
CA SER A 125 -0.79 0.04 -3.37
C SER A 125 -0.27 -0.01 -4.81
N SER A 126 0.85 0.66 -5.10
CA SER A 126 1.45 0.75 -6.45
C SER A 126 0.55 1.48 -7.47
N TYR A 127 -0.25 2.45 -7.02
CA TYR A 127 -1.01 3.35 -7.88
C TYR A 127 -2.02 2.64 -8.81
N PRO A 128 -2.97 1.85 -8.30
CA PRO A 128 -3.97 1.21 -9.15
C PRO A 128 -4.81 2.26 -9.89
N GLU A 129 -5.02 2.07 -11.20
CA GLU A 129 -5.75 3.01 -12.06
C GLU A 129 -7.27 2.82 -12.00
#